data_AF-A0A9P1KII8-F1
#
_entry.id   AF-A0A9P1KII8-F1
#
_cell.length_a   1.000
_cell.length_b   1.000
_cell.length_c   1.000
_cell.angle_alpha   90.00
_cell.angle_beta   90.00
_cell.angle_gamma   90.00
#
_symmetry.space_group_name_H-M   'P 1'
#
loop_
_entity.id
_entity.type
_entity.pdbx_description
1 polymer ?
#
loop_
_entity_poly.entity_id
_entity_poly.type
_entity_poly.pdbx_seq_one_letter_code
_entity_poly.pdbx_strand_id
1 'polypeptide(L)'
;MQIIKVYVGGLFGIFNHEIPVNLNDRITIIHGPNGFGKTVILKLLNGLFNCQYSELRNLPFETFKVEFDDGNYLEIDKKTGRQDQSNTIRFNFSKNSETFILDKSQINDIDEISISDLDYLIPELMRVGPQRWRYLPTEEMLSISDIVDRFPDLLRGIKCEQQPEWLQDLQRQINVRLIESQRLLNIASNYERRIAYKRLSDLSTVSVYSRELAQKMQHKFTEYGTISQSLDRTFPLRVVQQQPSTYLTDEQLYDKLDHLDKMRSRLMEVGLLNQDESSEVDIHPPSIDETTKNILSVYVEDMDKKLSVFDDIADKIDLFRKIINKKFAYSYKNIGFSKDQGFIFTSSYKSSLSEYKQVLNHELCPTDLSSGEQHELILIYELLFKVKPDSLVLIDEPELSLHVGWQVEFIKDLQEITKLAKLNIVMATHSPDIIQDRWDLTVELQGPK
;
A
#
# COMPACT_ATOMS: atom_id res chain seq x y z
N MET A 1 0.86 -4.43 -18.63
CA MET A 1 1.69 -5.65 -18.61
C MET A 1 1.58 -6.22 -17.21
N GLN A 2 1.24 -7.51 -17.10
CA GLN A 2 1.09 -8.23 -15.82
C GLN A 2 1.96 -9.48 -15.82
N ILE A 3 2.46 -9.87 -14.65
CA ILE A 3 3.24 -11.10 -14.50
C ILE A 3 2.29 -12.30 -14.47
N ILE A 4 2.49 -13.24 -15.38
CA ILE A 4 1.73 -14.50 -15.43
C ILE A 4 2.49 -15.62 -14.74
N LYS A 5 3.82 -15.62 -14.83
CA LYS A 5 4.62 -16.75 -14.39
C LYS A 5 6.03 -16.35 -13.99
N VAL A 6 6.54 -17.00 -12.97
CA VAL A 6 7.90 -16.82 -12.47
C VAL A 6 8.60 -18.17 -12.42
N TYR A 7 9.81 -18.24 -12.94
CA TYR A 7 10.68 -19.41 -12.90
C TYR A 7 12.01 -19.05 -12.25
N VAL A 8 12.45 -19.89 -11.31
CA VAL A 8 13.76 -19.75 -10.66
C VAL A 8 14.49 -21.07 -10.81
N GLY A 9 15.66 -21.05 -11.43
CA GLY A 9 16.51 -22.20 -11.63
C GLY A 9 17.82 -22.10 -10.84
N GLY A 10 18.31 -23.25 -10.36
CA GLY A 10 19.54 -23.36 -9.59
C GLY A 10 19.51 -22.58 -8.27
N LEU A 11 18.31 -22.42 -7.67
CA LEU A 11 18.18 -21.76 -6.38
C LEU A 11 18.86 -22.62 -5.30
N PHE A 12 19.76 -22.00 -4.53
CA PHE A 12 20.70 -22.70 -3.64
C PHE A 12 21.51 -23.81 -4.33
N GLY A 13 21.65 -23.77 -5.66
CA GLY A 13 22.33 -24.76 -6.49
C GLY A 13 21.58 -26.08 -6.68
N ILE A 14 20.36 -26.23 -6.13
CA ILE A 14 19.64 -27.52 -6.15
C ILE A 14 18.16 -27.39 -6.52
N PHE A 15 17.52 -26.25 -6.30
CA PHE A 15 16.08 -26.11 -6.50
C PHE A 15 15.74 -25.41 -7.82
N ASN A 16 14.74 -25.95 -8.51
CA ASN A 16 14.07 -25.29 -9.63
C ASN A 16 12.60 -25.13 -9.28
N HIS A 17 12.09 -23.92 -9.37
CA HIS A 17 10.72 -23.58 -8.99
C HIS A 17 10.02 -22.86 -10.13
N GLU A 18 8.75 -23.20 -10.32
CA GLU A 18 7.86 -22.61 -11.30
C GLU A 18 6.59 -22.17 -10.58
N ILE A 19 6.27 -20.89 -10.66
CA ILE A 19 5.17 -20.27 -9.93
C ILE A 19 4.26 -19.57 -10.94
N PRO A 20 3.11 -20.19 -11.28
CA PRO A 20 2.05 -19.50 -11.99
C PRO A 20 1.38 -18.48 -11.05
N VAL A 21 1.23 -17.25 -11.52
CA VAL A 21 0.53 -16.18 -10.80
C VAL A 21 -0.96 -16.27 -11.14
N ASN A 22 -1.80 -16.42 -10.13
CA ASN A 22 -3.25 -16.45 -10.30
C ASN A 22 -3.81 -15.02 -10.46
N LEU A 23 -4.15 -14.66 -11.70
CA LEU A 23 -4.75 -13.36 -12.04
C LEU A 23 -6.28 -13.30 -11.84
N ASN A 24 -6.96 -14.45 -11.70
CA ASN A 24 -8.42 -14.50 -11.54
C ASN A 24 -8.84 -14.08 -10.12
N ASP A 25 -8.28 -14.75 -9.12
CA ASP A 25 -8.47 -14.41 -7.70
C ASP A 25 -7.52 -13.32 -7.23
N ARG A 26 -6.51 -12.98 -8.04
CA ARG A 26 -5.44 -12.00 -7.74
C ARG A 26 -4.63 -12.34 -6.49
N ILE A 27 -4.67 -13.58 -6.03
CA ILE A 27 -3.95 -14.07 -4.86
C ILE A 27 -3.26 -15.38 -5.24
N THR A 28 -1.95 -15.44 -5.02
CA THR A 28 -1.13 -16.63 -5.20
C THR A 28 -0.39 -16.93 -3.90
N ILE A 29 -0.47 -18.16 -3.41
CA ILE A 29 0.11 -18.57 -2.13
C ILE A 29 1.23 -19.57 -2.38
N ILE A 30 2.46 -19.16 -2.09
CA ILE A 30 3.62 -20.04 -2.14
C ILE A 30 3.76 -20.72 -0.77
N HIS A 31 3.75 -22.05 -0.75
CA HIS A 31 4.01 -22.84 0.45
C HIS A 31 5.06 -23.92 0.20
N GLY A 32 5.65 -24.44 1.27
CA GLY A 32 6.66 -25.49 1.21
C GLY A 32 7.53 -25.50 2.47
N PRO A 33 8.41 -26.50 2.64
CA PRO A 33 9.28 -26.60 3.81
C PRO A 33 10.22 -25.39 4.01
N ASN A 34 10.76 -25.25 5.21
CA ASN A 34 11.77 -24.23 5.51
C ASN A 34 13.03 -24.48 4.67
N GLY A 35 13.63 -23.42 4.14
CA GLY A 35 14.84 -23.52 3.33
C GLY A 35 14.61 -23.74 1.83
N PHE A 36 13.37 -23.88 1.37
CA PHE A 36 13.03 -24.01 -0.06
C PHE A 36 13.01 -22.66 -0.80
N GLY A 37 13.35 -21.55 -0.12
CA GLY A 37 13.59 -20.27 -0.79
C GLY A 37 12.38 -19.39 -1.05
N LYS A 38 11.23 -19.61 -0.40
CA LYS A 38 10.04 -18.75 -0.51
C LYS A 38 10.35 -17.25 -0.39
N THR A 39 10.99 -16.84 0.71
CA THR A 39 11.45 -15.46 0.92
C THR A 39 12.42 -14.99 -0.16
N VAL A 40 13.30 -15.87 -0.65
CA VAL A 40 14.27 -15.53 -1.70
C VAL A 40 13.56 -15.23 -3.02
N ILE A 41 12.52 -15.99 -3.38
CA ILE A 41 11.72 -15.76 -4.58
C ILE A 41 11.03 -14.39 -4.52
N LEU A 42 10.44 -14.03 -3.37
CA LEU A 42 9.86 -12.70 -3.18
C LEU A 42 10.92 -11.60 -3.30
N LYS A 43 12.11 -11.81 -2.74
CA LYS A 43 13.23 -10.86 -2.85
C LYS A 43 13.78 -10.74 -4.28
N LEU A 44 13.75 -11.81 -5.08
CA LEU A 44 14.13 -11.77 -6.50
C LEU A 44 13.17 -10.88 -7.30
N LEU A 45 11.86 -11.03 -7.09
CA LEU A 45 10.87 -10.16 -7.72
C LEU A 45 11.05 -8.70 -7.27
N ASN A 46 11.15 -8.47 -5.97
CA ASN A 46 11.35 -7.12 -5.43
C ASN A 46 12.61 -6.45 -5.99
N GLY A 47 13.74 -7.15 -5.95
CA GLY A 47 15.01 -6.59 -6.40
C GLY A 47 15.07 -6.32 -7.90
N LEU A 48 14.36 -7.11 -8.71
CA LEU A 48 14.25 -6.87 -10.15
C LEU A 48 13.46 -5.61 -10.46
N PHE A 49 12.26 -5.45 -9.89
CA PHE A 49 11.37 -4.36 -10.27
C PHE A 49 11.71 -3.03 -9.59
N ASN A 50 12.40 -3.08 -8.45
CA ASN A 50 12.79 -1.90 -7.67
C ASN A 50 14.28 -1.51 -7.80
N CYS A 51 14.98 -2.04 -8.82
CA CYS A 51 16.39 -1.77 -9.12
C CYS A 51 17.36 -2.06 -7.97
N GLN A 52 17.06 -3.06 -7.12
CA GLN A 52 17.96 -3.45 -6.03
C GLN A 52 18.92 -4.53 -6.51
N TYR A 53 19.73 -4.21 -7.51
CA TYR A 53 20.62 -5.19 -8.14
C TYR A 53 21.71 -5.69 -7.17
N SER A 54 22.06 -4.91 -6.14
CA SER A 54 22.98 -5.37 -5.10
C SER A 54 22.41 -6.56 -4.32
N GLU A 55 21.13 -6.48 -3.97
CA GLU A 55 20.43 -7.59 -3.32
C GLU A 55 20.35 -8.79 -4.27
N LEU A 56 19.93 -8.58 -5.52
CA LEU A 56 19.88 -9.65 -6.54
C LEU A 56 21.24 -10.36 -6.70
N ARG A 57 22.36 -9.64 -6.76
CA ARG A 57 23.70 -10.23 -6.88
C ARG A 57 24.07 -11.12 -5.70
N ASN A 58 23.53 -10.84 -4.51
CA ASN A 58 23.80 -11.63 -3.31
C ASN A 58 22.90 -12.86 -3.17
N LEU A 59 21.78 -12.92 -3.89
CA LEU A 59 20.87 -14.06 -3.83
C LEU A 59 21.45 -15.29 -4.57
N PRO A 60 21.28 -16.50 -4.03
CA PRO A 60 21.89 -17.72 -4.55
C PRO A 60 21.02 -18.39 -5.63
N PHE A 61 20.97 -17.83 -6.84
CA PHE A 61 20.26 -18.40 -8.00
C PHE A 61 21.16 -18.49 -9.24
N GLU A 62 20.80 -19.34 -10.21
CA GLU A 62 21.49 -19.46 -11.51
C GLU A 62 20.72 -18.74 -12.63
N THR A 63 19.42 -19.03 -12.74
CA THR A 63 18.54 -18.46 -13.78
C THR A 63 17.25 -17.95 -13.16
N PHE A 64 16.77 -16.77 -13.55
CA PHE A 64 15.49 -16.22 -13.09
C PHE A 64 14.70 -15.69 -14.29
N LYS A 65 13.51 -16.23 -14.53
CA LYS A 65 12.68 -15.87 -15.69
C LYS A 65 11.30 -15.40 -15.24
N VAL A 66 10.82 -14.30 -15.82
CA VAL A 66 9.49 -13.73 -15.59
C VAL A 66 8.75 -13.65 -16.92
N GLU A 67 7.57 -14.25 -17.02
CA GLU A 67 6.71 -14.21 -18.20
C GLU A 67 5.52 -13.26 -18.00
N PHE A 68 5.18 -12.52 -19.05
CA PHE A 68 4.16 -11.48 -19.05
C PHE A 68 2.93 -11.84 -19.89
N ASP A 69 1.85 -11.09 -19.69
CA ASP A 69 0.56 -11.20 -20.39
C ASP A 69 0.59 -10.89 -21.88
N ASP A 70 1.61 -10.19 -22.36
CA ASP A 70 1.83 -9.91 -23.78
C ASP A 70 2.60 -11.04 -24.51
N GLY A 71 2.93 -12.13 -23.80
CA GLY A 71 3.70 -13.27 -24.34
C GLY A 71 5.21 -13.07 -24.31
N ASN A 72 5.70 -11.91 -23.85
CA ASN A 72 7.14 -11.67 -23.67
C ASN A 72 7.64 -12.25 -22.35
N TYR A 73 8.96 -12.43 -22.26
CA TYR A 73 9.63 -12.82 -21.02
C TYR A 73 10.94 -12.07 -20.82
N LEU A 74 11.27 -11.87 -19.54
CA LEU A 74 12.56 -11.38 -19.09
C LEU A 74 13.30 -12.52 -18.40
N GLU A 75 14.50 -12.82 -18.87
CA GLU A 75 15.37 -13.86 -18.31
C GLU A 75 16.65 -13.25 -17.76
N ILE A 76 17.07 -13.73 -16.59
CA ILE A 76 18.23 -13.24 -15.86
C ILE A 76 19.15 -14.42 -15.58
N ASP A 77 20.34 -14.39 -16.17
CA ASP A 77 21.37 -15.40 -15.96
C ASP A 77 22.46 -14.85 -15.06
N LYS A 78 22.78 -15.60 -14.01
CA LYS A 78 23.91 -15.31 -13.12
C LYS A 78 25.10 -16.17 -13.51
N LYS A 79 26.22 -15.53 -13.88
CA LYS A 79 27.48 -16.24 -14.10
C LYS A 79 28.40 -16.08 -12.89
N THR A 80 28.68 -17.18 -12.21
CA THR A 80 29.70 -17.27 -11.17
C THR A 80 31.04 -17.67 -11.79
N GLY A 81 31.96 -16.71 -11.93
CA GLY A 81 33.33 -16.98 -12.35
C GLY A 81 34.09 -17.78 -11.28
N ARG A 82 34.86 -18.81 -11.68
CA ARG A 82 35.66 -19.65 -10.76
C ARG A 82 36.92 -18.98 -10.20
N GLN A 83 37.30 -17.79 -10.68
CA GLN A 83 38.55 -17.12 -10.27
C GLN A 83 38.42 -15.62 -9.94
N ASP A 84 37.31 -14.98 -10.28
CA ASP A 84 37.05 -13.57 -9.92
C ASP A 84 35.70 -13.45 -9.20
N GLN A 85 35.67 -12.72 -8.10
CA GLN A 85 34.46 -12.42 -7.32
C GLN A 85 33.46 -11.51 -8.07
N SER A 86 33.49 -11.43 -9.40
CA SER A 86 32.53 -10.69 -10.22
C SER A 86 31.27 -11.54 -10.40
N ASN A 87 30.29 -11.35 -9.52
CA ASN A 87 28.92 -11.82 -9.75
C ASN A 87 28.30 -10.96 -10.86
N THR A 88 28.49 -11.38 -12.10
CA THR A 88 27.88 -10.74 -13.27
C THR A 88 26.45 -11.23 -13.44
N ILE A 89 25.52 -10.29 -13.61
CA ILE A 89 24.12 -10.57 -13.94
C ILE A 89 23.86 -10.17 -15.38
N ARG A 90 23.26 -11.06 -16.16
CA ARG A 90 22.84 -10.78 -17.53
C ARG A 90 21.32 -10.78 -17.61
N PHE A 91 20.74 -9.75 -18.20
CA PHE A 91 19.31 -9.63 -18.49
C PHE A 91 19.08 -9.81 -19.99
N ASN A 92 18.14 -10.68 -20.35
CA ASN A 92 17.73 -10.94 -21.73
C ASN A 92 16.22 -10.70 -21.83
N PHE A 93 15.81 -9.78 -22.71
CA PHE A 93 14.39 -9.50 -22.94
C PHE A 93 13.93 -9.97 -24.32
N SER A 94 12.90 -10.82 -24.34
CA SER A 94 12.46 -11.49 -25.58
C SER A 94 11.96 -10.54 -26.65
N LYS A 95 11.41 -9.38 -26.26
CA LYS A 95 10.78 -8.42 -27.17
C LYS A 95 11.77 -7.74 -28.13
N ASN A 96 12.97 -7.42 -27.64
CA ASN A 96 13.95 -6.62 -28.37
C ASN A 96 15.20 -7.42 -28.79
N SER A 97 15.35 -8.67 -28.34
CA SER A 97 16.59 -9.46 -28.50
C SER A 97 17.85 -8.74 -27.98
N GLU A 98 17.66 -7.79 -27.05
CA GLU A 98 18.74 -7.05 -26.42
C GLU A 98 19.16 -7.73 -25.11
N THR A 99 20.46 -7.77 -24.90
CA THR A 99 21.07 -8.33 -23.68
C THR A 99 21.79 -7.22 -22.93
N PHE A 100 21.48 -7.06 -21.66
CA PHE A 100 22.16 -6.12 -20.76
C PHE A 100 23.01 -6.91 -19.76
N ILE A 101 24.26 -6.51 -19.56
CA ILE A 101 25.19 -7.19 -18.66
C ILE A 101 25.64 -6.20 -17.60
N LEU A 102 25.51 -6.59 -16.33
CA LEU A 102 25.82 -5.78 -15.17
C LEU A 102 27.01 -6.39 -14.43
N ASP A 103 28.19 -5.78 -14.58
CA ASP A 103 29.45 -6.26 -14.02
C ASP A 103 29.80 -5.62 -12.66
N LYS A 104 30.56 -6.34 -11.83
CA LYS A 104 31.01 -5.86 -10.48
C LYS A 104 32.16 -4.84 -10.56
N SER A 105 32.97 -4.89 -11.61
CA SER A 105 34.20 -4.10 -11.75
C SER A 105 33.99 -2.59 -11.85
N GLN A 106 32.75 -2.12 -12.05
CA GLN A 106 32.44 -0.69 -12.20
C GLN A 106 32.05 0.00 -10.87
N ILE A 107 31.96 -0.75 -9.76
CA ILE A 107 31.54 -0.25 -8.43
C ILE A 107 32.74 0.16 -7.56
N ASN A 108 33.98 -0.19 -7.96
CA ASN A 108 35.17 0.14 -7.18
C ASN A 108 35.50 1.65 -7.15
N ASP A 109 34.91 2.46 -8.05
CA ASP A 109 35.07 3.93 -8.04
C ASP A 109 34.07 4.62 -7.08
N ILE A 110 33.25 3.87 -6.34
CA ILE A 110 32.29 4.44 -5.36
C ILE A 110 33.01 5.05 -4.14
N ASP A 111 34.28 4.71 -3.91
CA ASP A 111 35.10 5.36 -2.88
C ASP A 111 35.29 6.87 -3.13
N GLU A 112 34.95 7.40 -4.32
CA GLU A 112 34.98 8.83 -4.63
C GLU A 112 33.66 9.59 -4.36
N ILE A 113 32.52 8.91 -4.14
CA ILE A 113 31.28 9.62 -3.79
C ILE A 113 31.30 9.93 -2.31
N SER A 114 31.43 11.21 -1.95
CA SER A 114 31.16 11.61 -0.58
C SER A 114 29.70 11.28 -0.27
N ILE A 115 29.48 10.44 0.74
CA ILE A 115 28.16 10.08 1.27
C ILE A 115 27.27 11.32 1.53
N SER A 116 27.88 12.47 1.82
CA SER A 116 27.19 13.75 2.00
C SER A 116 26.65 14.37 0.71
N ASP A 117 27.23 14.05 -0.44
CA ASP A 117 26.79 14.58 -1.74
C ASP A 117 25.51 13.89 -2.21
N LEU A 118 25.32 12.59 -1.89
CA LEU A 118 24.11 11.83 -2.23
C LEU A 118 22.85 12.43 -1.59
N ASP A 119 22.94 12.86 -0.34
CA ASP A 119 21.82 13.46 0.40
C ASP A 119 21.41 14.82 -0.19
N TYR A 120 22.33 15.51 -0.89
CA TYR A 120 22.06 16.80 -1.55
C TYR A 120 21.53 16.63 -2.99
N LEU A 121 22.05 15.62 -3.71
CA LEU A 121 21.71 15.40 -5.12
C LEU A 121 20.31 14.80 -5.31
N ILE A 122 19.83 14.03 -4.34
CA ILE A 122 18.54 13.34 -4.42
C ILE A 122 17.72 13.68 -3.17
N PRO A 123 16.89 14.76 -3.21
CA PRO A 123 16.10 15.22 -2.05
C PRO A 123 15.14 14.15 -1.49
N GLU A 124 14.79 13.17 -2.32
CA GLU A 124 13.89 12.06 -2.02
C GLU A 124 14.60 10.84 -1.41
N LEU A 125 15.91 10.90 -1.18
CA LEU A 125 16.65 9.86 -0.45
C LEU A 125 16.93 10.32 0.98
N MET A 126 16.66 9.43 1.94
CA MET A 126 16.90 9.68 3.35
C MET A 126 17.89 8.68 3.91
N ARG A 127 19.04 9.15 4.38
CA ARG A 127 20.06 8.29 4.98
C ARG A 127 19.62 7.74 6.34
N VAL A 128 19.53 6.42 6.41
CA VAL A 128 19.03 5.64 7.56
C VAL A 128 20.13 4.82 8.23
N GLY A 129 21.25 4.59 7.55
CA GLY A 129 22.44 3.95 8.12
C GLY A 129 23.74 4.46 7.49
N PRO A 130 24.91 3.93 7.90
CA PRO A 130 26.19 4.34 7.34
C PRO A 130 26.28 4.13 5.82
N GLN A 131 25.64 3.06 5.32
CA GLN A 131 25.65 2.60 3.93
C GLN A 131 24.23 2.22 3.46
N ARG A 132 23.20 2.85 4.03
CA ARG A 132 21.78 2.56 3.72
C ARG A 132 20.95 3.84 3.65
N TRP A 133 20.12 3.92 2.62
CA TRP A 133 19.17 5.02 2.35
C TRP A 133 17.76 4.47 2.21
N ARG A 134 16.78 5.34 2.42
CA ARG A 134 15.36 5.07 2.17
C ARG A 134 14.88 6.01 1.08
N TYR A 135 14.32 5.47 0.00
CA TYR A 135 13.70 6.26 -1.05
C TYR A 135 12.28 6.63 -0.62
N LEU A 136 11.97 7.92 -0.49
CA LEU A 136 10.72 8.37 0.13
C LEU A 136 9.45 8.03 -0.66
N PRO A 137 9.44 8.11 -2.00
CA PRO A 137 8.25 7.81 -2.78
C PRO A 137 7.82 6.34 -2.73
N THR A 138 8.77 5.40 -2.65
CA THR A 138 8.46 3.96 -2.59
C THR A 138 8.63 3.36 -1.20
N GLU A 139 9.27 4.09 -0.29
CA GLU A 139 9.70 3.67 1.04
C GLU A 139 10.75 2.55 1.09
N GLU A 140 11.36 2.21 -0.06
CA GLU A 140 12.34 1.13 -0.20
C GLU A 140 13.68 1.47 0.45
N MET A 141 14.36 0.43 0.93
CA MET A 141 15.72 0.52 1.44
C MET A 141 16.71 0.26 0.30
N LEU A 142 17.64 1.17 0.09
CA LEU A 142 18.63 1.14 -0.97
C LEU A 142 20.05 1.19 -0.39
N SER A 143 20.96 0.41 -0.96
CA SER A 143 22.41 0.54 -0.76
C SER A 143 22.99 1.62 -1.68
N ILE A 144 24.25 2.03 -1.48
CA ILE A 144 24.90 2.97 -2.42
C ILE A 144 24.87 2.43 -3.84
N SER A 145 25.17 1.13 -4.02
CA SER A 145 25.09 0.49 -5.33
C SER A 145 23.71 0.61 -5.96
N ASP A 146 22.63 0.41 -5.19
CA ASP A 146 21.27 0.52 -5.74
C ASP A 146 20.91 1.97 -6.08
N ILE A 147 21.44 2.95 -5.33
CA ILE A 147 21.26 4.39 -5.65
C ILE A 147 21.98 4.73 -6.95
N VAL A 148 23.21 4.26 -7.12
CA VAL A 148 24.01 4.47 -8.33
C VAL A 148 23.30 3.85 -9.54
N ASP A 149 22.80 2.62 -9.39
CA ASP A 149 22.10 1.92 -10.44
C ASP A 149 20.74 2.58 -10.80
N ARG A 150 20.05 3.18 -9.83
CA ARG A 150 18.72 3.81 -10.01
C ARG A 150 18.77 5.27 -10.47
N PHE A 151 19.77 6.03 -10.05
CA PHE A 151 19.90 7.46 -10.35
C PHE A 151 21.22 7.81 -11.07
N PRO A 152 21.57 7.13 -12.18
CA PRO A 152 22.85 7.35 -12.86
C PRO A 152 23.00 8.79 -13.38
N ASP A 153 21.90 9.41 -13.83
CA ASP A 153 21.93 10.74 -14.45
C ASP A 153 22.21 11.88 -13.46
N LEU A 154 21.90 11.68 -12.18
CA LEU A 154 22.13 12.65 -11.11
C LEU A 154 23.56 12.57 -10.56
N LEU A 155 24.27 11.48 -10.86
CA LEU A 155 25.64 11.20 -10.43
C LEU A 155 26.64 11.48 -11.56
N ARG A 156 26.66 12.74 -12.03
CA ARG A 156 27.57 13.18 -13.09
C ARG A 156 29.03 13.04 -12.64
N GLY A 157 29.76 12.08 -13.22
CA GLY A 157 31.18 11.86 -12.95
C GLY A 157 31.58 10.38 -12.90
N ILE A 158 30.61 9.51 -12.59
CA ILE A 158 30.83 8.06 -12.53
C ILE A 158 30.47 7.45 -13.88
N LYS A 159 31.36 6.63 -14.44
CA LYS A 159 31.03 5.78 -15.59
C LYS A 159 30.13 4.65 -15.10
N CYS A 160 28.84 4.95 -14.95
CA CYS A 160 27.81 3.94 -14.78
C CYS A 160 27.22 3.66 -16.17
N GLU A 161 27.22 2.40 -16.62
CA GLU A 161 26.47 2.03 -17.81
C GLU A 161 24.99 2.34 -17.57
N GLN A 162 24.44 3.27 -18.36
CA GLN A 162 23.04 3.64 -18.24
C GLN A 162 22.17 2.41 -18.50
N GLN A 163 21.29 2.12 -17.55
CA GLN A 163 20.31 1.06 -17.70
C GLN A 163 19.53 1.28 -19.01
N PRO A 164 19.37 0.25 -19.87
CA PRO A 164 18.72 0.44 -21.16
C PRO A 164 17.26 0.85 -20.99
N GLU A 165 16.76 1.67 -21.92
CA GLU A 165 15.41 2.24 -21.87
C GLU A 165 14.34 1.16 -21.72
N TRP A 166 14.50 0.01 -22.40
CA TRP A 166 13.53 -1.09 -22.32
C TRP A 166 13.38 -1.67 -20.90
N LEU A 167 14.46 -1.74 -20.11
CA LEU A 167 14.41 -2.28 -18.75
C LEU A 167 13.79 -1.26 -17.80
N GLN A 168 14.09 0.02 -17.99
CA GLN A 168 13.47 1.10 -17.22
C GLN A 168 11.96 1.17 -17.49
N ASP A 169 11.55 1.07 -18.75
CA ASP A 169 10.14 1.07 -19.15
C ASP A 169 9.39 -0.13 -18.57
N LEU A 170 10.01 -1.31 -18.59
CA LEU A 170 9.45 -2.52 -17.98
C LEU A 170 9.24 -2.36 -16.47
N GLN A 171 10.23 -1.82 -15.75
CA GLN A 171 10.15 -1.57 -14.32
C GLN A 171 9.13 -0.48 -13.96
N ARG A 172 8.98 0.56 -14.79
CA ARG A 172 7.97 1.61 -14.59
C ARG A 172 6.54 1.12 -14.81
N GLN A 173 6.36 0.11 -15.67
CA GLN A 173 5.04 -0.46 -15.96
C GLN A 173 4.52 -1.37 -14.84
N ILE A 174 5.41 -1.99 -14.06
CA ILE A 174 5.05 -2.96 -13.02
C ILE A 174 5.52 -2.44 -11.67
N ASN A 175 4.58 -1.95 -10.88
CA ASN A 175 4.85 -1.52 -9.51
C ASN A 175 4.87 -2.76 -8.59
N VAL A 176 5.99 -3.00 -7.92
CA VAL A 176 6.14 -4.10 -6.96
C VAL A 176 6.39 -3.56 -5.57
N ARG A 177 5.66 -4.07 -4.56
CA ARG A 177 5.90 -3.72 -3.16
C ARG A 177 6.04 -4.96 -2.29
N LEU A 178 7.18 -5.09 -1.61
CA LEU A 178 7.43 -6.15 -0.63
C LEU A 178 7.04 -5.71 0.78
N ILE A 179 6.23 -6.52 1.43
CA ILE A 179 5.87 -6.43 2.84
C ILE A 179 6.61 -7.57 3.57
N GLU A 180 7.69 -7.21 4.26
CA GLU A 180 8.52 -8.15 5.01
C GLU A 180 7.83 -8.65 6.29
N SER A 181 8.41 -9.68 6.90
CA SER A 181 7.97 -10.25 8.18
C SER A 181 8.18 -9.29 9.37
N GLN A 182 9.25 -8.49 9.37
CA GLN A 182 9.61 -7.59 10.49
C GLN A 182 9.04 -6.18 10.36
N ARG A 183 7.72 -6.08 10.33
CA ARG A 183 6.99 -4.83 9.98
C ARG A 183 7.13 -3.71 11.02
N LEU A 184 7.29 -4.05 12.31
CA LEU A 184 7.41 -3.04 13.37
C LEU A 184 8.77 -2.33 13.39
N LEU A 185 9.86 -3.03 13.06
CA LEU A 185 11.24 -2.53 13.21
C LEU A 185 11.69 -1.62 12.06
N ASN A 186 11.14 -1.84 10.86
CA ASN A 186 11.55 -1.12 9.65
C ASN A 186 11.23 0.40 9.68
N ILE A 187 10.30 0.84 10.54
CA ILE A 187 9.81 2.22 10.53
C ILE A 187 10.27 3.03 11.76
N ALA A 188 10.34 2.42 12.96
CA ALA A 188 10.71 3.12 14.20
C ALA A 188 12.15 3.65 14.23
N SER A 189 13.11 2.93 13.64
CA SER A 189 14.54 3.30 13.61
C SER A 189 14.86 4.54 12.75
N ASN A 190 13.90 5.00 11.94
CA ASN A 190 14.18 5.88 10.80
C ASN A 190 13.47 7.24 10.84
N TYR A 191 12.55 7.46 11.79
CA TYR A 191 11.96 8.77 12.04
C TYR A 191 12.87 9.67 12.90
N GLU A 192 13.89 9.09 13.55
CA GLU A 192 14.80 9.77 14.48
C GLU A 192 15.64 10.90 13.86
N ARG A 193 15.83 10.93 12.54
CA ARG A 193 16.77 11.88 11.89
C ARG A 193 16.14 13.05 11.13
N ARG A 194 14.81 13.07 10.92
CA ARG A 194 14.17 14.15 10.13
C ARG A 194 14.00 15.47 10.86
N ILE A 195 14.14 15.52 12.19
CA ILE A 195 13.94 16.75 12.95
C ILE A 195 15.13 16.99 13.87
N ALA A 196 16.04 17.85 13.43
CA ALA A 196 16.91 18.55 14.36
C ALA A 196 16.00 19.37 15.30
N TYR A 197 16.11 19.06 16.59
CA TYR A 197 15.42 19.62 17.75
C TYR A 197 14.01 19.06 18.08
N LYS A 198 14.04 18.16 19.10
CA LYS A 198 13.00 17.85 20.13
C LYS A 198 12.20 16.55 19.95
N ARG A 199 12.62 15.51 20.69
CA ARG A 199 11.87 14.33 21.21
C ARG A 199 10.95 13.59 20.22
N LEU A 200 11.52 12.77 19.35
CA LEU A 200 10.79 11.87 18.45
C LEU A 200 11.27 10.41 18.49
N SER A 201 12.16 10.05 19.43
CA SER A 201 12.70 8.69 19.62
C SER A 201 11.67 7.65 20.04
N ASP A 202 10.42 8.06 20.32
CA ASP A 202 9.42 7.21 20.97
C ASP A 202 8.15 6.98 20.12
N LEU A 203 8.12 7.42 18.85
CA LEU A 203 6.91 7.23 18.02
C LEU A 203 6.83 5.81 17.44
N SER A 204 5.76 5.11 17.81
CA SER A 204 5.38 3.84 17.19
C SER A 204 5.08 4.00 15.70
N THR A 205 5.31 2.95 14.90
CA THR A 205 4.93 2.88 13.48
C THR A 205 3.44 3.21 13.26
N VAL A 206 2.58 2.75 14.18
CA VAL A 206 1.14 3.02 14.14
C VAL A 206 0.86 4.53 14.28
N SER A 207 1.61 5.24 15.11
CA SER A 207 1.49 6.71 15.24
C SER A 207 1.89 7.43 13.95
N VAL A 208 2.87 6.91 13.20
CA VAL A 208 3.26 7.47 11.90
C VAL A 208 2.11 7.30 10.89
N TYR A 209 1.51 6.11 10.82
CA TYR A 209 0.41 5.83 9.90
C TYR A 209 -0.87 6.60 10.26
N SER A 210 -1.12 6.79 11.55
CA SER A 210 -2.19 7.66 12.06
C SER A 210 -2.05 9.08 11.51
N ARG A 211 -0.85 9.65 11.63
CA ARG A 211 -0.57 11.00 11.13
C ARG A 211 -0.67 11.09 9.61
N GLU A 212 -0.18 10.09 8.90
CA GLU A 212 -0.29 10.03 7.43
C GLU A 212 -1.76 10.00 6.98
N LEU A 213 -2.60 9.21 7.65
CA LEU A 213 -4.04 9.20 7.37
C LEU A 213 -4.69 10.55 7.64
N ALA A 214 -4.39 11.18 8.78
CA ALA A 214 -4.88 12.51 9.13
C ALA A 214 -4.55 13.54 8.03
N GLN A 215 -3.32 13.51 7.52
CA GLN A 215 -2.90 14.36 6.40
C GLN A 215 -3.69 14.09 5.11
N LYS A 216 -3.91 12.81 4.76
CA LYS A 216 -4.72 12.42 3.58
C LYS A 216 -6.17 12.90 3.73
N MET A 217 -6.76 12.77 4.92
CA MET A 217 -8.11 13.27 5.22
C MET A 217 -8.16 14.80 5.09
N GLN A 218 -7.22 15.51 5.70
CA GLN A 218 -7.17 16.98 5.65
C GLN A 218 -7.01 17.52 4.21
N HIS A 219 -6.24 16.82 3.37
CA HIS A 219 -6.13 17.14 1.95
C HIS A 219 -7.50 17.01 1.25
N LYS A 220 -8.24 15.94 1.51
CA LYS A 220 -9.59 15.73 0.95
C LYS A 220 -10.60 16.76 1.46
N PHE A 221 -10.53 17.18 2.72
CA PHE A 221 -11.33 18.30 3.23
C PHE A 221 -11.00 19.63 2.51
N THR A 222 -9.74 19.85 2.18
CA THR A 222 -9.33 21.05 1.43
C THR A 222 -9.94 21.02 0.02
N GLU A 223 -9.84 19.88 -0.67
CA GLU A 223 -10.45 19.65 -1.98
C GLU A 223 -11.97 19.88 -1.95
N TYR A 224 -12.67 19.26 -0.99
CA TYR A 224 -14.09 19.50 -0.73
C TYR A 224 -14.42 20.98 -0.55
N GLY A 225 -13.64 21.70 0.29
CA GLY A 225 -13.84 23.12 0.54
C GLY A 225 -13.73 23.97 -0.73
N THR A 226 -12.75 23.68 -1.60
CA THR A 226 -12.60 24.39 -2.89
C THR A 226 -13.77 24.13 -3.83
N ILE A 227 -14.23 22.89 -3.93
CA ILE A 227 -15.37 22.51 -4.76
C ILE A 227 -16.65 23.17 -4.23
N SER A 228 -16.87 23.15 -2.91
CA SER A 228 -18.02 23.83 -2.29
C SER A 228 -18.06 25.29 -2.65
N GLN A 229 -16.96 26.03 -2.44
CA GLN A 229 -16.89 27.45 -2.77
C GLN A 229 -17.19 27.75 -4.25
N SER A 230 -16.73 26.90 -5.16
CA SER A 230 -16.97 27.05 -6.60
C SER A 230 -18.45 26.85 -6.99
N LEU A 231 -19.09 25.83 -6.40
CA LEU A 231 -20.49 25.49 -6.66
C LEU A 231 -21.42 26.51 -6.00
N ASP A 232 -21.12 26.92 -4.78
CA ASP A 232 -21.91 27.91 -4.02
C ASP A 232 -21.90 29.28 -4.72
N ARG A 233 -20.76 29.68 -5.31
CA ARG A 233 -20.65 30.92 -6.09
C ARG A 233 -21.53 30.91 -7.35
N THR A 234 -21.68 29.75 -7.98
CA THR A 234 -22.44 29.60 -9.23
C THR A 234 -23.90 29.16 -8.99
N PHE A 235 -24.27 28.87 -7.73
CA PHE A 235 -25.58 28.38 -7.35
C PHE A 235 -26.73 29.30 -7.81
N PRO A 236 -26.72 30.63 -7.55
CA PRO A 236 -27.83 31.48 -7.97
C PRO A 236 -28.04 31.50 -9.49
N LEU A 237 -26.95 31.46 -10.26
CA LEU A 237 -27.02 31.41 -11.72
C LEU A 237 -27.62 30.10 -12.21
N ARG A 238 -27.26 28.97 -11.58
CA ARG A 238 -27.74 27.64 -11.98
C ARG A 238 -29.21 27.41 -11.65
N VAL A 239 -29.66 27.90 -10.48
CA VAL A 239 -31.08 27.89 -10.10
C VAL A 239 -31.93 28.70 -11.10
N VAL A 240 -31.41 29.83 -11.58
CA VAL A 240 -32.13 30.68 -12.55
C VAL A 240 -32.03 30.16 -13.99
N GLN A 241 -30.92 29.52 -14.37
CA GLN A 241 -30.68 29.03 -15.73
C GLN A 241 -31.27 27.65 -16.02
N GLN A 242 -31.51 26.81 -14.99
CA GLN A 242 -32.24 25.56 -15.19
C GLN A 242 -33.68 25.90 -15.62
N GLN A 243 -33.98 25.62 -16.89
CA GLN A 243 -35.36 25.63 -17.39
C GLN A 243 -36.16 24.52 -16.67
N PRO A 244 -37.46 24.71 -16.42
CA PRO A 244 -38.33 23.78 -15.70
C PRO A 244 -38.65 22.49 -16.49
N SER A 245 -37.65 21.88 -17.08
CA SER A 245 -37.81 20.71 -17.93
C SER A 245 -36.56 19.82 -17.85
N THR A 246 -36.47 19.03 -16.79
CA THR A 246 -36.11 17.61 -16.93
C THR A 246 -36.86 16.81 -15.86
N TYR A 247 -37.58 15.79 -16.30
CA TYR A 247 -38.55 14.96 -15.58
C TYR A 247 -38.00 14.19 -14.36
N LEU A 248 -37.65 14.85 -13.26
CA LEU A 248 -37.55 14.16 -11.97
C LEU A 248 -38.95 14.06 -11.38
N THR A 249 -39.50 12.86 -11.20
CA THR A 249 -40.71 12.68 -10.39
C THR A 249 -40.40 13.04 -8.94
N ASP A 250 -41.41 13.45 -8.16
CA ASP A 250 -41.23 13.77 -6.73
C ASP A 250 -40.59 12.59 -5.99
N GLU A 251 -40.98 11.37 -6.37
CA GLU A 251 -40.41 10.11 -5.91
C GLU A 251 -38.89 10.01 -6.19
N GLN A 252 -38.44 10.32 -7.40
CA GLN A 252 -37.01 10.31 -7.74
C GLN A 252 -36.21 11.38 -7.00
N LEU A 253 -36.83 12.51 -6.66
CA LEU A 253 -36.18 13.55 -5.85
C LEU A 253 -36.03 13.08 -4.40
N TYR A 254 -37.07 12.49 -3.82
CA TYR A 254 -36.99 11.91 -2.48
C TYR A 254 -35.98 10.78 -2.40
N ASP A 255 -35.90 9.90 -3.40
CA ASP A 255 -34.89 8.83 -3.45
C ASP A 255 -33.46 9.38 -3.46
N LYS A 256 -33.22 10.47 -4.21
CA LYS A 256 -31.90 11.11 -4.23
C LYS A 256 -31.57 11.81 -2.91
N LEU A 257 -32.56 12.39 -2.23
CA LEU A 257 -32.37 13.00 -0.92
C LEU A 257 -32.04 11.95 0.14
N ASP A 258 -32.78 10.83 0.17
CA ASP A 258 -32.49 9.70 1.05
C ASP A 258 -31.09 9.10 0.78
N HIS A 259 -30.68 9.04 -0.50
CA HIS A 259 -29.32 8.64 -0.86
C HIS A 259 -28.26 9.59 -0.28
N LEU A 260 -28.47 10.91 -0.35
CA LEU A 260 -27.54 11.89 0.22
C LEU A 260 -27.44 11.79 1.74
N ASP A 261 -28.56 11.56 2.42
CA ASP A 261 -28.56 11.38 3.87
C ASP A 261 -27.81 10.12 4.27
N LYS A 262 -28.00 9.01 3.54
CA LYS A 262 -27.20 7.79 3.74
C LYS A 262 -25.70 8.03 3.51
N MET A 263 -25.32 8.76 2.46
CA MET A 263 -23.92 9.12 2.22
C MET A 263 -23.35 9.99 3.35
N ARG A 264 -24.11 10.96 3.84
CA ARG A 264 -23.70 11.81 4.96
C ARG A 264 -23.51 11.00 6.24
N SER A 265 -24.47 10.15 6.59
CA SER A 265 -24.35 9.26 7.75
C SER A 265 -23.12 8.38 7.65
N ARG A 266 -22.85 7.81 6.46
CA ARG A 266 -21.65 7.02 6.20
C ARG A 266 -20.36 7.84 6.41
N LEU A 267 -20.27 9.04 5.84
CA LEU A 267 -19.09 9.88 5.99
C LEU A 267 -18.88 10.37 7.43
N MET A 268 -19.97 10.63 8.17
CA MET A 268 -19.91 10.94 9.60
C MET A 268 -19.37 9.76 10.41
N GLU A 269 -19.85 8.55 10.14
CA GLU A 269 -19.38 7.32 10.78
C GLU A 269 -17.88 7.04 10.55
N VAL A 270 -17.38 7.42 9.39
CA VAL A 270 -15.97 7.29 9.00
C VAL A 270 -15.11 8.43 9.57
N GLY A 271 -15.72 9.45 10.19
CA GLY A 271 -15.00 10.61 10.73
C GLY A 271 -14.58 11.63 9.66
N LEU A 272 -15.20 11.56 8.48
CA LEU A 272 -15.00 12.48 7.35
C LEU A 272 -16.03 13.62 7.30
N LEU A 273 -16.99 13.67 8.25
CA LEU A 273 -17.89 14.81 8.46
C LEU A 273 -18.12 15.03 9.96
N ASN A 274 -18.24 16.30 10.38
CA ASN A 274 -18.50 16.67 11.76
C ASN A 274 -20.00 16.55 12.09
N GLN A 275 -20.34 16.10 13.30
CA GLN A 275 -21.73 16.05 13.77
C GLN A 275 -22.39 17.44 13.83
N ASP A 276 -21.64 18.52 14.03
CA ASP A 276 -22.21 19.88 14.15
C ASP A 276 -22.77 20.46 12.83
N GLU A 277 -22.48 19.84 11.67
CA GLU A 277 -23.10 20.22 10.40
C GLU A 277 -24.51 19.61 10.22
N SER A 278 -24.92 18.70 11.13
CA SER A 278 -26.28 18.15 11.18
C SER A 278 -27.23 19.11 11.89
N SER A 279 -27.39 20.32 11.34
CA SER A 279 -28.72 20.92 11.47
C SER A 279 -29.66 19.93 10.79
N GLU A 280 -30.51 19.27 11.57
CA GLU A 280 -31.67 18.49 11.11
C GLU A 280 -32.53 19.42 10.26
N VAL A 281 -32.12 19.69 9.03
CA VAL A 281 -32.99 20.25 8.02
C VAL A 281 -33.77 19.04 7.56
N ASP A 282 -34.98 18.87 8.08
CA ASP A 282 -35.97 17.96 7.52
C ASP A 282 -36.06 18.26 6.02
N ILE A 283 -35.37 17.47 5.18
CA ILE A 283 -35.29 17.70 3.73
C ILE A 283 -36.57 17.20 3.04
N HIS A 284 -37.59 16.84 3.82
CA HIS A 284 -38.92 16.49 3.34
C HIS A 284 -39.88 17.68 3.53
N PRO A 285 -39.86 18.69 2.63
CA PRO A 285 -40.89 19.71 2.64
C PRO A 285 -42.26 19.05 2.38
N PRO A 286 -43.30 19.41 3.15
CA PRO A 286 -44.63 18.81 3.05
C PRO A 286 -45.39 19.18 1.76
N SER A 287 -44.90 20.16 0.98
CA SER A 287 -45.40 20.48 -0.36
C SER A 287 -44.25 20.95 -1.24
N ILE A 288 -43.99 20.24 -2.34
CA ILE A 288 -42.97 20.62 -3.33
C ILE A 288 -43.70 21.39 -4.44
N ASP A 289 -43.46 22.71 -4.53
CA ASP A 289 -43.79 23.45 -5.75
C ASP A 289 -42.69 23.26 -6.81
N GLU A 290 -43.00 23.53 -8.08
CA GLU A 290 -42.04 23.37 -9.20
C GLU A 290 -40.75 24.17 -9.00
N THR A 291 -40.83 25.32 -8.31
CA THR A 291 -39.67 26.15 -7.95
C THR A 291 -38.77 25.50 -6.90
N THR A 292 -39.36 24.90 -5.86
CA THR A 292 -38.66 24.17 -4.79
C THR A 292 -38.02 22.92 -5.37
N LYS A 293 -38.71 22.26 -6.31
CA LYS A 293 -38.19 21.11 -7.03
C LYS A 293 -36.93 21.45 -7.83
N ASN A 294 -36.94 22.58 -8.53
CA ASN A 294 -35.79 23.06 -9.27
C ASN A 294 -34.60 23.34 -8.33
N ILE A 295 -34.83 24.07 -7.23
CA ILE A 295 -33.81 24.38 -6.22
C ILE A 295 -33.22 23.13 -5.60
N LEU A 296 -34.06 22.18 -5.19
CA LEU A 296 -33.63 20.92 -4.58
C LEU A 296 -32.85 20.06 -5.58
N SER A 297 -33.19 20.10 -6.86
CA SER A 297 -32.44 19.36 -7.88
C SER A 297 -31.01 19.88 -8.04
N VAL A 298 -30.81 21.22 -8.11
CA VAL A 298 -29.47 21.83 -8.13
C VAL A 298 -28.71 21.48 -6.86
N TYR A 299 -29.37 21.57 -5.70
CA TYR A 299 -28.77 21.26 -4.41
C TYR A 299 -28.30 19.80 -4.35
N VAL A 300 -29.13 18.87 -4.79
CA VAL A 300 -28.81 17.44 -4.80
C VAL A 300 -27.60 17.16 -5.70
N GLU A 301 -27.58 17.71 -6.91
CA GLU A 301 -26.45 17.56 -7.83
C GLU A 301 -25.16 18.19 -7.29
N ASP A 302 -25.28 19.30 -6.56
CA ASP A 302 -24.13 19.95 -5.93
C ASP A 302 -23.60 19.14 -4.76
N MET A 303 -24.49 18.63 -3.90
CA MET A 303 -24.10 17.79 -2.77
C MET A 303 -23.45 16.50 -3.26
N ASP A 304 -24.01 15.86 -4.27
CA ASP A 304 -23.45 14.63 -4.86
C ASP A 304 -22.01 14.85 -5.33
N LYS A 305 -21.77 15.94 -6.09
CA LYS A 305 -20.41 16.31 -6.53
C LYS A 305 -19.47 16.62 -5.38
N LYS A 306 -19.95 17.34 -4.35
CA LYS A 306 -19.13 17.68 -3.18
C LYS A 306 -18.75 16.42 -2.40
N LEU A 307 -19.71 15.54 -2.12
CA LEU A 307 -19.49 14.33 -1.32
C LEU A 307 -18.65 13.28 -2.07
N SER A 308 -18.77 13.20 -3.41
CA SER A 308 -18.00 12.25 -4.22
C SER A 308 -16.47 12.38 -4.09
N VAL A 309 -15.98 13.53 -3.63
CA VAL A 309 -14.56 13.78 -3.33
C VAL A 309 -14.00 12.78 -2.32
N PHE A 310 -14.87 12.31 -1.42
CA PHE A 310 -14.52 11.41 -0.33
C PHE A 310 -14.70 9.92 -0.67
N ASP A 311 -15.35 9.55 -1.78
CA ASP A 311 -15.74 8.15 -2.03
C ASP A 311 -14.56 7.18 -1.93
N ASP A 312 -13.45 7.45 -2.62
CA ASP A 312 -12.26 6.56 -2.62
C ASP A 312 -11.64 6.42 -1.22
N ILE A 313 -11.53 7.52 -0.46
CA ILE A 313 -10.96 7.47 0.89
C ILE A 313 -11.94 6.85 1.89
N ALA A 314 -13.24 7.10 1.73
CA ALA A 314 -14.28 6.56 2.58
C ALA A 314 -14.40 5.05 2.42
N ASP A 315 -14.39 4.53 1.18
CA ASP A 315 -14.39 3.10 0.91
C ASP A 315 -13.20 2.39 1.56
N LYS A 316 -12.00 2.97 1.45
CA LYS A 316 -10.78 2.44 2.05
C LYS A 316 -10.83 2.46 3.58
N ILE A 317 -11.26 3.57 4.18
CA ILE A 317 -11.37 3.68 5.65
C ILE A 317 -12.46 2.75 6.17
N ASP A 318 -13.60 2.62 5.48
CA ASP A 318 -14.67 1.69 5.89
C ASP A 318 -14.20 0.24 5.88
N LEU A 319 -13.53 -0.19 4.81
CA LEU A 319 -12.99 -1.55 4.74
C LEU A 319 -11.93 -1.77 5.83
N PHE A 320 -11.03 -0.80 6.03
CA PHE A 320 -10.03 -0.84 7.09
C PHE A 320 -10.68 -0.95 8.48
N ARG A 321 -11.68 -0.09 8.77
CA ARG A 321 -12.46 -0.09 10.02
C ARG A 321 -13.13 -1.43 10.25
N LYS A 322 -13.78 -1.98 9.23
CA LYS A 322 -14.50 -3.25 9.28
C LYS A 322 -13.56 -4.40 9.63
N ILE A 323 -12.43 -4.54 8.92
CA ILE A 323 -11.46 -5.63 9.14
C ILE A 323 -10.85 -5.52 10.54
N ILE A 324 -10.39 -4.33 10.93
CA ILE A 324 -9.72 -4.12 12.22
C ILE A 324 -10.68 -4.31 13.39
N ASN A 325 -11.89 -3.71 13.36
CA ASN A 325 -12.86 -3.87 14.44
C ASN A 325 -13.35 -5.32 14.58
N LYS A 326 -13.50 -6.04 13.47
CA LYS A 326 -13.84 -7.47 13.51
C LYS A 326 -12.77 -8.28 14.24
N LYS A 327 -11.49 -8.02 13.95
CA LYS A 327 -10.36 -8.70 14.59
C LYS A 327 -10.20 -8.31 16.06
N PHE A 328 -10.39 -7.04 16.37
CA PHE A 328 -10.26 -6.47 17.71
C PHE A 328 -11.50 -6.71 18.60
N ALA A 329 -12.58 -7.28 18.05
CA ALA A 329 -13.80 -7.58 18.79
C ALA A 329 -13.53 -8.42 20.05
N TYR A 330 -12.60 -9.37 19.99
CA TYR A 330 -12.21 -10.20 21.14
C TYR A 330 -11.47 -9.41 22.24
N SER A 331 -10.77 -8.34 21.89
CA SER A 331 -10.08 -7.47 22.84
C SER A 331 -10.93 -6.29 23.32
N TYR A 332 -12.20 -6.21 22.90
CA TYR A 332 -13.13 -5.12 23.23
C TYR A 332 -12.58 -3.73 22.87
N LYS A 333 -11.78 -3.67 21.80
CA LYS A 333 -11.21 -2.44 21.25
C LYS A 333 -11.89 -2.11 19.92
N ASN A 334 -12.06 -0.83 19.66
CA ASN A 334 -12.54 -0.32 18.38
C ASN A 334 -11.60 0.78 17.87
N ILE A 335 -11.45 0.86 16.55
CA ILE A 335 -10.81 1.95 15.84
C ILE A 335 -11.89 2.88 15.27
N GLY A 336 -11.70 4.18 15.51
CA GLY A 336 -12.37 5.29 14.86
C GLY A 336 -11.34 6.21 14.20
N PHE A 337 -11.82 7.24 13.51
CA PHE A 337 -10.96 8.15 12.76
C PHE A 337 -11.34 9.61 13.01
N SER A 338 -10.34 10.48 12.95
CA SER A 338 -10.51 11.93 13.02
C SER A 338 -9.53 12.60 12.08
N LYS A 339 -9.97 13.71 11.46
CA LYS A 339 -9.14 14.55 10.59
C LYS A 339 -7.88 15.09 11.28
N ASP A 340 -7.93 15.30 12.60
CA ASP A 340 -6.85 15.95 13.35
C ASP A 340 -5.80 14.95 13.84
N GLN A 341 -6.25 13.77 14.31
CA GLN A 341 -5.38 12.77 14.95
C GLN A 341 -5.12 11.52 14.09
N GLY A 342 -6.00 11.22 13.14
CA GLY A 342 -5.99 9.97 12.39
C GLY A 342 -6.73 8.89 13.17
N PHE A 343 -6.03 7.85 13.63
CA PHE A 343 -6.60 6.75 14.40
C PHE A 343 -6.97 7.18 15.82
N ILE A 344 -8.19 6.82 16.23
CA ILE A 344 -8.65 6.92 17.61
C ILE A 344 -8.99 5.50 18.06
N PHE A 345 -8.29 4.99 19.05
CA PHE A 345 -8.58 3.69 19.63
C PHE A 345 -9.43 3.86 20.88
N THR A 346 -10.52 3.13 20.99
CA THR A 346 -11.37 3.14 22.19
C THR A 346 -11.50 1.73 22.73
N SER A 347 -11.57 1.61 24.06
CA SER A 347 -11.82 0.34 24.73
C SER A 347 -13.11 0.40 25.56
N SER A 348 -13.93 -0.64 25.43
CA SER A 348 -15.18 -0.77 26.17
C SER A 348 -15.06 -1.53 27.50
N TYR A 349 -13.86 -1.98 27.91
CA TYR A 349 -13.67 -2.62 29.22
C TYR A 349 -13.38 -1.60 30.33
N LYS A 350 -13.85 -1.90 31.55
CA LYS A 350 -13.60 -1.06 32.73
C LYS A 350 -12.13 -1.16 33.14
N SER A 351 -11.36 -0.08 32.97
CA SER A 351 -10.05 0.05 33.61
C SER A 351 -10.23 0.05 35.13
N SER A 352 -9.60 -0.90 35.81
CA SER A 352 -9.57 -0.95 37.29
C SER A 352 -8.59 0.06 37.92
N LEU A 353 -7.91 0.88 37.09
CA LEU A 353 -6.76 1.68 37.50
C LEU A 353 -7.04 3.19 37.63
N SER A 354 -8.25 3.66 37.30
CA SER A 354 -8.66 5.04 37.58
C SER A 354 -9.65 5.06 38.73
N GLU A 355 -9.16 5.37 39.93
CA GLU A 355 -9.94 5.54 41.18
C GLU A 355 -10.97 6.69 41.07
N TYR A 356 -10.99 7.42 39.96
CA TYR A 356 -11.98 8.46 39.64
C TYR A 356 -12.55 8.26 38.22
N LYS A 357 -13.88 8.18 38.16
CA LYS A 357 -14.79 8.10 37.00
C LYS A 357 -14.88 6.76 36.25
N GLN A 358 -16.09 6.20 36.32
CA GLN A 358 -16.63 5.23 35.36
C GLN A 358 -16.75 5.91 33.98
N VAL A 359 -15.69 5.87 33.17
CA VAL A 359 -15.77 6.26 31.76
C VAL A 359 -15.92 4.98 30.94
N LEU A 360 -17.09 4.80 30.31
CA LEU A 360 -17.25 3.90 29.18
C LEU A 360 -16.48 4.51 28.01
N ASN A 361 -15.70 3.71 27.28
CA ASN A 361 -14.88 4.13 26.14
C ASN A 361 -13.65 4.97 26.53
N HIS A 362 -12.64 4.33 27.12
CA HIS A 362 -11.34 4.96 27.34
C HIS A 362 -10.55 5.02 26.02
N GLU A 363 -10.03 6.19 25.68
CA GLU A 363 -9.11 6.36 24.55
C GLU A 363 -7.77 5.69 24.85
N LEU A 364 -7.28 4.89 23.90
CA LEU A 364 -6.01 4.18 23.99
C LEU A 364 -4.95 4.85 23.12
N CYS A 365 -3.71 4.86 23.60
CA CYS A 365 -2.58 5.24 22.77
C CYS A 365 -2.26 4.12 21.77
N PRO A 366 -1.72 4.43 20.58
CA PRO A 366 -1.25 3.41 19.62
C PRO A 366 -0.28 2.39 20.22
N THR A 367 0.49 2.78 21.25
CA THR A 367 1.42 1.93 22.00
C THR A 367 0.74 0.92 22.92
N ASP A 368 -0.54 1.12 23.25
CA ASP A 368 -1.32 0.24 24.14
C ASP A 368 -1.95 -0.95 23.37
N LEU A 369 -1.77 -0.98 22.05
CA LEU A 369 -2.08 -2.14 21.22
C LEU A 369 -1.03 -3.23 21.40
N SER A 370 -1.47 -4.49 21.41
CA SER A 370 -0.55 -5.63 21.39
C SER A 370 0.26 -5.66 20.09
N SER A 371 1.44 -6.29 20.10
CA SER A 371 2.28 -6.39 18.91
C SER A 371 1.55 -7.03 17.72
N GLY A 372 0.70 -8.03 17.95
CA GLY A 372 -0.13 -8.64 16.90
C GLY A 372 -1.17 -7.67 16.32
N GLU A 373 -1.87 -6.92 17.17
CA GLU A 373 -2.79 -5.85 16.75
C GLU A 373 -2.07 -4.79 15.90
N GLN A 374 -0.86 -4.39 16.30
CA GLN A 374 -0.07 -3.42 15.55
C GLN A 374 0.39 -3.96 14.18
N HIS A 375 0.87 -5.21 14.10
CA HIS A 375 1.30 -5.82 12.83
C HIS A 375 0.15 -5.94 11.84
N GLU A 376 -1.03 -6.36 12.30
CA GLU A 376 -2.21 -6.48 11.46
C GLU A 376 -2.64 -5.10 10.94
N LEU A 377 -2.72 -4.11 11.84
CA LEU A 377 -3.06 -2.75 11.48
C LEU A 377 -2.12 -2.19 10.40
N ILE A 378 -0.81 -2.37 10.58
CA ILE A 378 0.22 -1.93 9.62
C ILE A 378 0.04 -2.62 8.27
N LEU A 379 -0.15 -3.94 8.25
CA LEU A 379 -0.32 -4.71 7.01
C LEU A 379 -1.53 -4.21 6.22
N ILE A 380 -2.72 -4.14 6.85
CA ILE A 380 -3.95 -3.74 6.16
C ILE A 380 -3.85 -2.26 5.72
N TYR A 381 -3.22 -1.40 6.52
CA TYR A 381 -3.00 0.00 6.15
C TYR A 381 -2.11 0.13 4.93
N GLU A 382 -1.00 -0.63 4.87
CA GLU A 382 -0.12 -0.61 3.70
C GLU A 382 -0.86 -0.99 2.43
N LEU A 383 -1.59 -2.11 2.48
CA LEU A 383 -2.37 -2.61 1.34
C LEU A 383 -3.39 -1.58 0.83
N LEU A 384 -4.11 -0.89 1.72
CA LEU A 384 -5.18 0.02 1.33
C LEU A 384 -4.72 1.44 0.95
N PHE A 385 -3.70 1.97 1.63
CA PHE A 385 -3.36 3.39 1.56
C PHE A 385 -2.00 3.69 0.94
N LYS A 386 -1.10 2.70 0.83
CA LYS A 386 0.26 2.89 0.30
C LYS A 386 0.50 2.25 -1.06
N VAL A 387 -0.23 1.18 -1.39
CA VAL A 387 -0.07 0.52 -2.69
C VAL A 387 -0.88 1.23 -3.78
N LYS A 388 -0.27 1.42 -4.95
CA LYS A 388 -0.97 1.95 -6.13
C LYS A 388 -1.87 0.85 -6.74
N PRO A 389 -2.98 1.21 -7.40
CA PRO A 389 -3.77 0.25 -8.16
C PRO A 389 -2.92 -0.51 -9.19
N ASP A 390 -3.30 -1.76 -9.45
CA ASP A 390 -2.66 -2.69 -10.38
C ASP A 390 -1.21 -3.07 -10.04
N SER A 391 -0.77 -2.81 -8.80
CA SER A 391 0.54 -3.23 -8.30
C SER A 391 0.57 -4.71 -7.90
N LEU A 392 1.76 -5.30 -7.93
CA LEU A 392 2.06 -6.61 -7.36
C LEU A 392 2.58 -6.45 -5.93
N VAL A 393 1.85 -6.95 -4.95
CA VAL A 393 2.25 -6.98 -3.55
C VAL A 393 2.83 -8.34 -3.20
N LEU A 394 4.02 -8.33 -2.63
CA LEU A 394 4.72 -9.51 -2.15
C LEU A 394 4.62 -9.52 -0.63
N ILE A 395 4.06 -10.58 -0.03
CA ILE A 395 3.89 -10.66 1.44
C ILE A 395 4.68 -11.86 1.96
N ASP A 396 5.66 -11.61 2.83
CA ASP A 396 6.43 -12.67 3.47
C ASP A 396 5.92 -12.95 4.89
N GLU A 397 5.71 -14.23 5.20
CA GLU A 397 5.27 -14.77 6.48
C GLU A 397 4.16 -13.95 7.16
N PRO A 398 2.98 -13.78 6.52
CA PRO A 398 1.87 -13.02 7.08
C PRO A 398 1.38 -13.52 8.43
N GLU A 399 1.55 -14.80 8.75
CA GLU A 399 1.19 -15.43 10.01
C GLU A 399 1.97 -14.91 11.22
N LEU A 400 3.14 -14.29 11.03
CA LEU A 400 3.95 -13.83 12.13
C LEU A 400 3.22 -12.75 12.92
N SER A 401 2.98 -13.02 14.20
CA SER A 401 2.21 -12.21 15.14
C SER A 401 0.69 -12.22 14.96
N LEU A 402 0.13 -13.09 14.09
CA LEU A 402 -1.32 -13.27 13.96
C LEU A 402 -1.86 -14.39 14.84
N HIS A 403 -2.94 -14.11 15.58
CA HIS A 403 -3.72 -15.14 16.26
C HIS A 403 -4.36 -16.10 15.24
N VAL A 404 -4.47 -17.40 15.56
CA VAL A 404 -4.99 -18.43 14.65
C VAL A 404 -6.36 -18.07 14.07
N GLY A 405 -7.26 -17.53 14.88
CA GLY A 405 -8.58 -17.07 14.41
C GLY A 405 -8.51 -15.99 13.33
N TRP A 406 -7.48 -15.15 13.33
CA TRP A 406 -7.28 -14.13 12.29
C TRP A 406 -6.63 -14.72 11.03
N GLN A 407 -5.80 -15.76 11.18
CA GLN A 407 -5.21 -16.49 10.05
C GLN A 407 -6.29 -17.15 9.19
N VAL A 408 -7.30 -17.76 9.84
CA VAL A 408 -8.46 -18.40 9.18
C VAL A 408 -9.25 -17.42 8.29
N GLU A 409 -9.32 -16.15 8.68
CA GLU A 409 -10.07 -15.13 7.93
C GLU A 409 -9.22 -14.36 6.93
N PHE A 410 -7.90 -14.54 6.97
CA PHE A 410 -6.93 -13.71 6.27
C PHE A 410 -7.14 -13.65 4.76
N ILE A 411 -7.38 -14.79 4.10
CA ILE A 411 -7.63 -14.83 2.65
C ILE A 411 -8.90 -14.05 2.30
N LYS A 412 -9.96 -14.13 3.12
CA LYS A 412 -11.21 -13.40 2.87
C LYS A 412 -10.99 -11.90 2.96
N ASP A 413 -10.23 -11.46 3.96
CA ASP A 413 -9.86 -10.05 4.11
C ASP A 413 -9.03 -9.57 2.91
N LEU A 414 -8.04 -10.36 2.46
CA LEU A 414 -7.26 -10.05 1.26
C LEU A 414 -8.12 -10.00 -0.01
N GLN A 415 -9.13 -10.86 -0.14
CA GLN A 415 -10.06 -10.81 -1.27
C GLN A 415 -10.90 -9.53 -1.29
N GLU A 416 -11.35 -9.04 -0.12
CA GLU A 416 -12.05 -7.74 -0.05
C GLU A 416 -11.10 -6.60 -0.44
N ILE A 417 -9.85 -6.63 0.04
CA ILE A 417 -8.83 -5.61 -0.24
C ILE A 417 -8.41 -5.60 -1.71
N THR A 418 -8.12 -6.76 -2.30
CA THR A 418 -7.69 -6.88 -3.72
C THR A 418 -8.77 -6.46 -4.70
N LYS A 419 -10.06 -6.62 -4.33
CA LYS A 419 -11.19 -6.10 -5.12
C LYS A 419 -11.27 -4.58 -5.08
N LEU A 420 -11.14 -3.98 -3.90
CA LEU A 420 -11.23 -2.53 -3.71
C LEU A 420 -9.99 -1.81 -4.27
N ALA A 421 -8.80 -2.21 -3.84
CA ALA A 421 -7.53 -1.56 -4.19
C ALA A 421 -6.95 -2.03 -5.54
N LYS A 422 -7.57 -3.01 -6.19
CA LYS A 422 -7.14 -3.61 -7.47
C LYS A 422 -5.69 -4.10 -7.42
N LEU A 423 -5.38 -4.97 -6.48
CA LEU A 423 -4.02 -5.46 -6.24
C LEU A 423 -3.87 -6.92 -6.66
N ASN A 424 -2.66 -7.30 -7.07
CA ASN A 424 -2.25 -8.69 -7.21
C ASN A 424 -1.34 -9.05 -6.04
N ILE A 425 -1.58 -10.16 -5.35
CA ILE A 425 -0.84 -10.58 -4.17
C ILE A 425 -0.13 -11.91 -4.47
N VAL A 426 1.17 -11.96 -4.21
CA VAL A 426 1.93 -13.20 -4.09
C VAL A 426 2.46 -13.27 -2.67
N MET A 427 2.04 -14.27 -1.91
CA MET A 427 2.44 -14.40 -0.52
C MET A 427 3.16 -15.71 -0.26
N ALA A 428 4.16 -15.68 0.61
CA ALA A 428 4.85 -16.84 1.12
C ALA A 428 4.37 -17.13 2.55
N THR A 429 3.87 -18.35 2.79
CA THR A 429 3.43 -18.75 4.14
C THR A 429 3.83 -20.18 4.46
N HIS A 430 3.98 -20.44 5.76
CA HIS A 430 4.14 -21.76 6.35
C HIS A 430 2.87 -22.22 7.06
N SER A 431 1.86 -21.36 7.20
CA SER A 431 0.67 -21.64 7.99
C SER A 431 -0.43 -22.32 7.17
N PRO A 432 -0.80 -23.57 7.49
CA PRO A 432 -2.00 -24.19 6.94
C PRO A 432 -3.28 -23.45 7.34
N ASP A 433 -3.27 -22.79 8.50
CA ASP A 433 -4.41 -22.02 9.01
C ASP A 433 -4.70 -20.77 8.16
N ILE A 434 -3.72 -20.28 7.40
CA ILE A 434 -3.96 -19.24 6.40
C ILE A 434 -4.57 -19.83 5.13
N ILE A 435 -4.07 -20.98 4.67
CA ILE A 435 -4.52 -21.63 3.41
C ILE A 435 -5.97 -22.11 3.52
N GLN A 436 -6.35 -22.69 4.67
CA GLN A 436 -7.69 -23.23 4.92
C GLN A 436 -8.13 -24.19 3.80
N ASP A 437 -9.25 -23.88 3.13
CA ASP A 437 -9.85 -24.61 2.03
C ASP A 437 -9.39 -24.11 0.65
N ARG A 438 -8.58 -23.05 0.59
CA ARG A 438 -8.15 -22.39 -0.65
C ARG A 438 -6.85 -22.94 -1.23
N TRP A 439 -6.74 -24.26 -1.28
CA TRP A 439 -5.62 -24.96 -1.92
C TRP A 439 -5.54 -24.69 -3.43
N ASP A 440 -6.64 -24.26 -4.06
CA ASP A 440 -6.69 -23.79 -5.44
C ASP A 440 -5.79 -22.57 -5.72
N LEU A 441 -5.45 -21.80 -4.68
CA LEU A 441 -4.57 -20.63 -4.77
C LEU A 441 -3.09 -20.96 -4.53
N THR A 442 -2.79 -22.21 -4.20
CA THR A 442 -1.47 -22.59 -3.69
C THR A 442 -0.53 -23.10 -4.77
N VAL A 443 0.75 -22.79 -4.59
CA VAL A 443 1.87 -23.33 -5.36
C VAL A 443 2.85 -23.94 -4.39
N GLU A 444 3.01 -25.25 -4.45
CA GLU A 444 3.95 -26.00 -3.62
C GLU A 444 5.37 -25.91 -4.20
N LEU A 445 6.33 -25.45 -3.37
CA LEU A 445 7.74 -25.57 -3.70
C LEU A 445 8.21 -27.01 -3.44
N GLN A 446 8.61 -27.70 -4.51
CA GLN A 446 9.08 -29.09 -4.45
C GLN A 446 10.59 -29.19 -4.30
N GLY A 447 11.05 -30.29 -3.70
CA GLY A 447 12.49 -30.57 -3.57
C GLY A 447 13.13 -30.94 -4.92
N PRO A 448 14.47 -30.99 -4.99
CA PRO A 448 15.15 -31.54 -6.16
C PRO A 448 14.65 -32.96 -6.44
N LYS A 449 14.28 -33.23 -7.69
CA LYS A 449 13.92 -34.57 -8.17
C LYS A 449 15.15 -35.44 -8.36
#